data_AF-A0A942FF64-F1
#
_entry.id   AF-A0A942FF64-F1
#
_cell.length_a   1.000
_cell.length_b   1.000
_cell.length_c   1.000
_cell.angle_alpha   90.00
_cell.angle_beta   90.00
_cell.angle_gamma   90.00
#
_symmetry.space_group_name_H-M   'P 1'
#
loop_
_entity.id
_entity.type
_entity.pdbx_description
1 polymer ?
#
loop_
_entity_poly.entity_id
_entity_poly.type
_entity_poly.pdbx_seq_one_letter_code
_entity_poly.pdbx_strand_id
1 'polypeptide(L)'
;MQRNQKGFTLIELVIIIVIIGILAAVAIPRYLDLTQDAANATARGVLGSLRSANSIVFADRLIKGTVAAYTMTVVVNNAGIQGVSFTYNDTNFTMTAGGNVYTFTLSPVTLQAPTTYGTFTALNTTW
;
A
#
# COMPACT_ATOMS: atom_id res chain seq x y z
N MET A 1 -42.87 44.30 13.20
CA MET A 1 -42.28 43.48 12.13
C MET A 1 -42.26 42.03 12.60
N GLN A 2 -43.24 41.21 12.22
CA GLN A 2 -43.27 39.80 12.63
C GLN A 2 -42.34 39.00 11.72
N ARG A 3 -41.31 38.38 12.31
CA ARG A 3 -40.40 37.46 11.61
C ARG A 3 -41.14 36.14 11.35
N ASN A 4 -41.36 35.81 10.08
CA ASN A 4 -41.85 34.51 9.63
C ASN A 4 -40.79 33.43 9.94
N GLN A 5 -40.82 32.86 11.14
CA GLN A 5 -40.03 31.68 11.46
C GLN A 5 -40.71 30.47 10.80
N LYS A 6 -40.29 30.16 9.56
CA LYS A 6 -40.64 28.89 8.92
C LYS A 6 -39.84 27.78 9.62
N GLY A 7 -40.51 27.02 10.48
CA GLY A 7 -39.95 25.79 11.05
C GLY A 7 -39.79 24.72 9.96
N PHE A 8 -38.77 23.87 10.12
CA PHE A 8 -38.57 22.71 9.25
C PHE A 8 -39.74 21.73 9.41
N THR A 9 -40.26 21.20 8.30
CA THR A 9 -41.32 20.18 8.38
C THR A 9 -40.73 18.81 8.69
N LEU A 10 -41.47 17.96 9.41
CA LEU A 10 -41.04 16.58 9.67
C LEU A 10 -40.86 15.79 8.36
N ILE A 11 -41.66 16.09 7.35
CA ILE A 11 -41.58 15.44 6.04
C ILE A 11 -40.30 15.82 5.29
N GLU A 12 -39.83 17.08 5.38
CA GLU A 12 -38.54 17.48 4.81
C GLU A 12 -37.41 16.66 5.44
N LEU A 13 -37.38 16.52 6.76
CA LEU A 13 -36.36 15.74 7.44
C LEU A 13 -36.35 14.26 7.00
N VAL A 14 -37.54 13.66 6.88
CA VAL A 14 -37.69 12.25 6.46
C VAL A 14 -37.21 12.03 5.02
N ILE A 15 -37.57 12.93 4.10
CA ILE A 15 -37.12 12.81 2.71
C ILE A 15 -35.59 12.95 2.61
N ILE A 16 -34.99 13.83 3.40
CA ILE A 16 -33.53 14.04 3.41
C ILE A 16 -32.78 12.79 3.86
N ILE A 17 -33.22 12.13 4.95
CA ILE A 17 -32.57 10.89 5.41
C ILE A 17 -32.75 9.75 4.39
N VAL A 18 -33.87 9.70 3.67
CA VAL A 18 -34.10 8.71 2.61
C VAL A 18 -33.14 8.94 1.44
N ILE A 19 -32.98 10.19 0.99
CA ILE A 19 -32.05 10.53 -0.08
C ILE A 19 -30.61 10.21 0.32
N ILE A 20 -30.18 10.64 1.52
CA ILE A 20 -28.83 10.34 2.04
C ILE A 20 -28.65 8.82 2.19
N GLY A 21 -29.68 8.08 2.60
CA GLY A 21 -29.64 6.62 2.70
C GLY A 21 -29.37 5.92 1.36
N ILE A 22 -30.04 6.35 0.29
CA ILE A 22 -29.82 5.81 -1.06
C ILE A 22 -28.41 6.15 -1.57
N LEU A 23 -27.99 7.41 -1.39
CA LEU A 23 -26.66 7.85 -1.80
C LEU A 23 -25.56 7.08 -1.04
N ALA A 24 -25.73 6.87 0.26
CA ALA A 24 -24.79 6.12 1.08
C ALA A 24 -24.71 4.64 0.65
N ALA A 25 -25.84 4.01 0.36
CA ALA A 25 -25.87 2.61 -0.08
C ALA A 25 -25.06 2.35 -1.36
N VAL A 26 -25.02 3.31 -2.28
CA VAL A 26 -24.24 3.21 -3.53
C VAL A 26 -22.80 3.73 -3.36
N ALA A 27 -22.60 4.77 -2.55
CA ALA A 27 -21.29 5.40 -2.40
C ALA A 27 -20.31 4.59 -1.53
N ILE A 28 -20.80 3.96 -0.45
CA ILE A 28 -19.95 3.19 0.48
C ILE A 28 -19.19 2.05 -0.21
N PRO A 29 -19.82 1.12 -0.96
CA PRO A 29 -19.08 0.01 -1.58
C PRO A 29 -18.01 0.52 -2.54
N ARG A 30 -18.35 1.52 -3.37
CA ARG A 30 -17.40 2.14 -4.29
C ARG A 30 -16.25 2.84 -3.58
N TYR A 31 -16.50 3.50 -2.46
CA TYR A 31 -15.45 4.14 -1.66
C TYR A 31 -14.48 3.09 -1.10
N LEU A 32 -14.98 1.97 -0.60
CA LEU A 32 -14.15 0.87 -0.10
C LEU A 32 -13.24 0.31 -1.21
N ASP A 33 -13.80 0.04 -2.39
CA ASP A 33 -13.02 -0.44 -3.54
C ASP A 33 -11.91 0.55 -3.94
N LEU A 34 -12.24 1.84 -4.04
CA LEU A 34 -11.26 2.88 -4.37
C LEU A 34 -10.14 2.98 -3.33
N THR A 35 -10.45 2.84 -2.05
CA THR A 35 -9.42 2.86 -1.00
C THR A 35 -8.50 1.63 -1.06
N GLN A 36 -9.02 0.46 -1.43
CA GLN A 36 -8.22 -0.75 -1.63
C GLN A 36 -7.34 -0.64 -2.87
N ASP A 37 -7.87 -0.11 -3.98
CA ASP A 37 -7.10 0.13 -5.20
C ASP A 37 -5.97 1.14 -4.99
N ALA A 38 -6.23 2.22 -4.24
CA ALA A 38 -5.22 3.20 -3.87
C ALA A 38 -4.10 2.58 -3.01
N ALA A 39 -4.47 1.70 -2.06
CA ALA A 39 -3.51 0.97 -1.25
C ALA A 39 -2.65 0.00 -2.09
N ASN A 40 -3.30 -0.77 -2.98
CA ASN A 40 -2.62 -1.68 -3.91
C ASN A 40 -1.65 -0.92 -4.82
N ALA A 41 -2.05 0.25 -5.34
CA ALA A 41 -1.20 1.10 -6.18
C ALA A 41 0.02 1.63 -5.42
N THR A 42 -0.19 2.09 -4.18
CA THR A 42 0.89 2.55 -3.30
C THR A 42 1.90 1.44 -3.05
N ALA A 43 1.42 0.24 -2.71
CA ALA A 43 2.28 -0.91 -2.47
C ALA A 43 3.05 -1.33 -3.72
N ARG A 44 2.41 -1.36 -4.90
CA ARG A 44 3.10 -1.62 -6.18
C ARG A 44 4.22 -0.61 -6.45
N GLY A 45 3.98 0.67 -6.15
CA GLY A 45 5.00 1.71 -6.26
C GLY A 45 6.22 1.43 -5.38
N VAL A 46 5.99 1.13 -4.10
CA VAL A 46 7.06 0.84 -3.14
C VAL A 46 7.82 -0.45 -3.51
N LEU A 47 7.10 -1.52 -3.88
CA LEU A 47 7.72 -2.78 -4.33
C LEU A 47 8.57 -2.57 -5.60
N GLY A 48 8.12 -1.71 -6.51
CA GLY A 48 8.88 -1.30 -7.68
C GLY A 48 10.20 -0.60 -7.32
N SER A 49 10.15 0.36 -6.38
CA SER A 49 11.34 1.04 -5.85
C SER A 49 12.31 0.07 -5.19
N LEU A 50 11.82 -0.87 -4.39
CA LEU A 50 12.66 -1.92 -3.78
C LEU A 50 13.35 -2.78 -4.84
N ARG A 51 12.64 -3.15 -5.91
CA ARG A 51 13.21 -3.94 -7.01
C ARG A 51 14.34 -3.19 -7.72
N SER A 52 14.13 -1.91 -8.00
CA SER A 52 15.15 -1.06 -8.64
C SER A 52 16.35 -0.85 -7.72
N ALA A 53 16.12 -0.62 -6.43
CA ALA A 53 17.20 -0.50 -5.47
C ALA A 53 17.99 -1.81 -5.35
N ASN A 54 17.30 -2.94 -5.35
CA ASN A 54 17.91 -4.25 -5.27
C ASN A 54 18.85 -4.53 -6.47
N SER A 55 18.43 -4.19 -7.70
CA SER A 55 19.27 -4.37 -8.89
C SER A 55 20.50 -3.45 -8.88
N ILE A 56 20.38 -2.22 -8.38
CA ILE A 56 21.52 -1.30 -8.20
C ILE A 56 22.51 -1.86 -7.18
N VAL A 57 22.01 -2.28 -6.02
CA VAL A 57 22.81 -2.87 -4.95
C VAL A 57 23.51 -4.15 -5.40
N PHE A 58 22.84 -4.94 -6.24
CA PHE A 58 23.42 -6.12 -6.88
C PHE A 58 24.56 -5.76 -7.84
N ALA A 59 24.33 -4.81 -8.75
CA ALA A 59 25.32 -4.36 -9.72
C ALA A 59 26.58 -3.76 -9.04
N ASP A 60 26.38 -2.96 -8.00
CA ASP A 60 27.48 -2.38 -7.22
C ASP A 60 28.37 -3.46 -6.59
N ARG A 61 27.77 -4.56 -6.09
CA ARG A 61 28.55 -5.68 -5.53
C ARG A 61 29.29 -6.50 -6.56
N LEU A 62 28.70 -6.70 -7.74
CA LEU A 62 29.39 -7.35 -8.86
C LEU A 62 30.66 -6.59 -9.25
N ILE A 63 30.58 -5.25 -9.35
CA ILE A 63 31.71 -4.40 -9.72
C ILE A 63 32.80 -4.43 -8.64
N LYS A 64 32.41 -4.43 -7.36
CA LYS A 64 33.35 -4.45 -6.23
C LYS A 64 34.02 -5.81 -5.99
N GLY A 65 33.78 -6.81 -6.85
CA GLY A 65 34.34 -8.16 -6.71
C GLY A 65 33.94 -8.86 -5.40
N THR A 66 32.92 -8.33 -4.72
CA THR A 66 32.48 -8.81 -3.41
C THR A 66 31.31 -9.75 -3.62
N VAL A 67 31.58 -11.06 -3.57
CA VAL A 67 30.56 -12.13 -3.64
C VAL A 67 29.87 -12.30 -2.27
N ALA A 68 29.79 -11.24 -1.47
CA ALA A 68 29.25 -11.32 -0.12
C ALA A 68 27.74 -11.09 -0.12
N ALA A 69 27.10 -11.84 0.78
CA ALA A 69 25.71 -11.66 1.13
C ALA A 69 25.37 -10.20 1.45
N TYR A 70 24.19 -9.76 1.02
CA TYR A 70 23.63 -8.49 1.42
C TYR A 70 22.22 -8.63 1.93
N THR A 71 21.87 -7.70 2.81
CA THR A 71 20.61 -7.70 3.53
C THR A 71 19.67 -6.66 2.96
N MET A 72 18.39 -6.80 3.30
CA MET A 72 17.33 -5.85 2.97
C MET A 72 17.64 -4.44 3.46
N THR A 73 18.40 -4.29 4.55
CA THR A 73 18.84 -2.98 5.07
C THR A 73 19.50 -2.12 4.00
N VAL A 74 20.36 -2.70 3.17
CA VAL A 74 21.04 -1.94 2.10
C VAL A 74 20.06 -1.56 0.98
N VAL A 75 19.13 -2.47 0.66
CA VAL A 75 18.12 -2.26 -0.38
C VAL A 75 17.13 -1.17 0.02
N VAL A 76 16.62 -1.20 1.25
CA VAL A 76 15.64 -0.23 1.77
C VAL A 76 16.23 1.17 1.84
N ASN A 77 17.47 1.30 2.33
CA ASN A 77 18.17 2.58 2.36
C ASN A 77 18.35 3.17 0.95
N ASN A 78 18.69 2.33 -0.03
CA ASN A 78 18.85 2.78 -1.42
C ASN A 78 17.50 3.04 -2.12
N ALA A 79 16.42 2.39 -1.68
CA ALA A 79 15.07 2.60 -2.23
C ALA A 79 14.45 3.94 -1.80
N GLY A 80 14.90 4.53 -0.69
CA GLY A 80 14.47 5.87 -0.26
C GLY A 80 12.95 6.00 -0.06
N ILE A 81 12.30 4.96 0.47
CA ILE A 81 10.84 4.89 0.60
C ILE A 81 10.36 5.94 1.62
N GLN A 82 9.33 6.70 1.25
CA GLN A 82 8.72 7.74 2.08
C GLN A 82 7.19 7.65 2.00
N GLY A 83 6.50 8.19 3.02
CA GLY A 83 5.04 8.31 3.03
C GLY A 83 4.27 7.01 3.31
N VAL A 84 4.96 5.93 3.68
CA VAL A 84 4.35 4.64 4.03
C VAL A 84 5.05 4.07 5.26
N SER A 85 4.30 3.50 6.19
CA SER A 85 4.85 2.76 7.33
C SER A 85 5.32 1.38 6.89
N PHE A 86 6.56 1.03 7.20
CA PHE A 86 7.15 -0.25 6.86
C PHE A 86 8.06 -0.77 7.98
N THR A 87 8.29 -2.08 7.95
CA THR A 87 9.26 -2.78 8.80
C THR A 87 10.14 -3.63 7.90
N TYR A 88 11.38 -3.89 8.30
CA TYR A 88 12.23 -4.84 7.59
C TYR A 88 13.13 -5.60 8.56
N ASN A 89 13.53 -6.81 8.16
CA ASN A 89 14.61 -7.59 8.73
C ASN A 89 15.62 -7.91 7.62
N ASP A 90 16.65 -8.72 7.89
CA ASP A 90 17.72 -8.96 6.93
C ASP A 90 17.27 -9.51 5.58
N THR A 91 16.14 -10.23 5.53
CA THR A 91 15.64 -10.89 4.32
C THR A 91 14.27 -10.41 3.89
N ASN A 92 13.52 -9.69 4.72
CA ASN A 92 12.15 -9.32 4.41
C ASN A 92 11.92 -7.83 4.63
N PHE A 93 11.16 -7.24 3.73
CA PHE A 93 10.51 -5.96 3.91
C PHE A 93 9.00 -6.21 4.00
N THR A 94 8.33 -5.54 4.93
CA THR A 94 6.88 -5.58 5.09
C THR A 94 6.31 -4.18 5.17
N MET A 95 5.19 -3.92 4.51
CA MET A 95 4.40 -2.70 4.68
C MET A 95 2.92 -3.04 4.79
N THR A 96 2.17 -2.15 5.43
CA THR A 96 0.71 -2.28 5.54
C THR A 96 0.04 -1.12 4.83
N ALA A 97 -0.82 -1.41 3.86
CA ALA A 97 -1.64 -0.41 3.17
C ALA A 97 -3.05 -0.96 2.90
N GLY A 98 -4.08 -0.17 3.19
CA GLY A 98 -5.48 -0.56 2.97
C GLY A 98 -5.91 -1.82 3.74
N GLY A 99 -5.31 -2.06 4.91
CA GLY A 99 -5.58 -3.27 5.71
C GLY A 99 -4.85 -4.54 5.23
N ASN A 100 -4.09 -4.46 4.14
CA ASN A 100 -3.33 -5.58 3.58
C ASN A 100 -1.84 -5.45 3.89
N VAL A 101 -1.17 -6.59 4.06
CA VAL A 101 0.28 -6.66 4.28
C VAL A 101 0.97 -7.07 2.98
N TYR A 102 1.98 -6.31 2.58
CA TYR A 102 2.79 -6.57 1.40
C TYR A 102 4.20 -6.92 1.84
N THR A 103 4.71 -8.04 1.35
CA THR A 103 6.03 -8.55 1.72
C THR A 103 6.93 -8.59 0.50
N PHE A 104 8.14 -8.07 0.62
CA PHE A 104 9.20 -8.29 -0.35
C PHE A 104 10.29 -9.11 0.32
N THR A 105 10.54 -10.31 -0.18
CA THR A 105 11.56 -11.21 0.36
C THR A 105 12.80 -11.21 -0.54
N LEU A 106 13.93 -10.88 0.07
CA LEU A 106 15.25 -11.12 -0.45
C LEU A 106 15.58 -12.61 -0.27
N SER A 107 15.65 -13.36 -1.37
CA SER A 107 16.31 -14.68 -1.33
C SER A 107 17.83 -14.48 -1.22
N PRO A 108 18.56 -15.37 -0.50
CA PRO A 108 19.98 -15.18 -0.27
C PRO A 108 20.80 -15.28 -1.57
N VAL A 109 21.42 -14.16 -1.93
CA VAL A 109 22.81 -13.91 -2.32
C VAL A 109 23.70 -15.07 -2.79
N THR A 110 23.27 -15.77 -3.82
CA THR A 110 24.18 -16.07 -4.93
C THR A 110 23.85 -15.12 -6.07
N LEU A 111 24.76 -14.95 -7.03
CA LEU A 111 24.70 -13.88 -8.03
C LEU A 111 23.56 -14.02 -9.04
N GLN A 112 22.31 -13.96 -8.58
CA GLN A 112 21.14 -14.14 -9.42
C GLN A 112 20.27 -12.89 -9.35
N ALA A 113 19.91 -12.39 -10.53
CA ALA A 113 19.03 -11.25 -10.67
C ALA A 113 17.71 -11.49 -9.90
N PRO A 114 17.14 -10.47 -9.24
CA PRO A 114 15.97 -10.66 -8.39
C PRO A 114 14.75 -11.10 -9.20
N THR A 115 14.37 -12.38 -9.08
CA THR A 115 13.20 -12.94 -9.78
C THR A 115 11.90 -12.86 -8.99
N THR A 116 11.96 -12.57 -7.68
CA THR A 116 10.80 -12.62 -6.80
C THR A 116 10.00 -11.32 -6.82
N TYR A 117 8.75 -11.41 -7.29
CA TYR A 117 7.72 -10.41 -7.04
C TYR A 117 7.38 -10.45 -5.55
N GLY A 118 7.30 -9.31 -4.87
CA GLY A 118 6.84 -9.29 -3.47
C GLY A 118 5.49 -10.01 -3.35
N THR A 119 5.34 -10.85 -2.33
CA THR A 119 4.10 -11.59 -2.07
C THR A 119 3.12 -10.71 -1.32
N PHE A 120 1.85 -10.80 -1.70
CA PHE A 120 0.75 -10.14 -1.03
C PHE A 120 0.12 -11.09 -0.02
N THR A 121 0.01 -10.65 1.24
CA THR A 121 -0.72 -11.36 2.27
C THR A 121 -1.83 -10.43 2.78
N ALA A 122 -3.00 -10.50 2.17
CA ALA A 122 -4.22 -9.94 2.78
C ALA A 122 -4.63 -10.77 4.00
N LEU A 123 -5.43 -10.17 4.88
CA LEU A 123 -6.15 -10.84 5.96
C LEU A 123 -7.14 -11.95 5.50
N ASN A 124 -7.15 -12.36 4.22
CA ASN A 124 -8.03 -13.43 3.70
C ASN A 124 -7.56 -14.12 2.39
N THR A 125 -6.45 -13.79 1.74
CA THR A 125 -6.02 -14.56 0.54
C THR A 125 -4.57 -14.27 0.17
N THR A 126 -3.78 -15.32 0.02
CA THR A 126 -2.45 -15.33 -0.59
C THR A 126 -2.57 -15.66 -2.08
N TRP A 127 -1.91 -14.88 -2.93
CA TRP A 127 -1.79 -15.12 -4.38
C TRP A 127 -0.32 -15.15 -4.79
#